data_AF-A0A518DUH9-F1
#
_entry.id   AF-A0A518DUH9-F1
#
_cell.length_a   1.000
_cell.length_b   1.000
_cell.length_c   1.000
_cell.angle_alpha   90.00
_cell.angle_beta   90.00
_cell.angle_gamma   90.00
#
_symmetry.space_group_name_H-M   'P 1'
#
loop_
_entity.id
_entity.type
_entity.pdbx_description
1 polymer ?
#
loop_
_entity_poly.entity_id
_entity_poly.type
_entity_poly.pdbx_seq_one_letter_code
_entity_poly.pdbx_strand_id
1 'polypeptide(L)' 'MGIQELIGLFICITPLLLLGAYLVWASRRPNCPHCHYAVSPHAVDCRHCGQKIEPQLRDKSK' A
#
# COMPACT_ATOMS: atom_id res chain seq x y z
N MET A 1 -10.65 7.73 35.96
CA MET A 1 -10.48 6.82 34.81
C MET A 1 -9.03 6.35 34.83
N GLY A 2 -8.79 5.07 35.13
CA GLY A 2 -7.45 4.53 35.38
C GLY A 2 -6.71 4.18 34.09
N ILE A 3 -5.38 4.26 34.14
CA ILE A 3 -4.47 4.02 32.99
C ILE A 3 -4.63 2.59 32.44
N GLN A 4 -5.08 1.64 33.26
CA GLN A 4 -5.35 0.25 32.88
C GLN A 4 -6.43 0.09 31.79
N GLU A 5 -7.49 0.89 31.84
CA GLU A 5 -8.56 0.86 30.83
C GLU A 5 -8.08 1.41 29.47
N LEU A 6 -7.17 2.39 29.52
CA LEU A 6 -6.57 2.98 28.33
C LEU A 6 -5.68 1.97 27.58
N ILE A 7 -4.88 1.20 28.32
CA ILE A 7 -3.99 0.18 27.76
C ILE A 7 -4.79 -0.91 27.04
N GLY A 8 -5.91 -1.36 27.63
CA GLY A 8 -6.80 -2.34 27.00
C GLY A 8 -7.32 -1.87 25.63
N LEU A 9 -7.77 -0.62 25.55
CA LEU A 9 -8.20 0.01 24.29
C LEU A 9 -7.08 0.06 23.25
N PHE A 10 -5.86 0.46 23.65
CA PHE A 10 -4.72 0.48 22.74
C PHE A 10 -4.36 -0.90 22.20
N ILE A 11 -4.36 -1.94 23.05
CA ILE A 11 -4.06 -3.32 22.63
C ILE A 11 -5.10 -3.83 21.62
N CYS A 12 -6.37 -3.46 21.78
CA CYS A 12 -7.42 -3.86 20.85
C CYS A 12 -7.42 -3.05 19.55
N ILE A 13 -7.18 -1.73 19.62
CA ILE A 13 -7.26 -0.84 18.46
C ILE A 13 -6.02 -0.95 17.56
N THR A 14 -4.83 -1.07 18.15
CA THR A 14 -3.56 -1.11 17.41
C THR A 14 -3.50 -2.19 16.32
N PRO A 15 -3.85 -3.47 16.57
CA PRO A 15 -3.84 -4.49 15.53
C PRO A 15 -4.88 -4.23 14.45
N LEU A 16 -6.04 -3.65 14.77
CA LEU A 16 -7.03 -3.25 13.78
C LEU A 16 -6.49 -2.15 12.84
N LEU A 17 -5.82 -1.15 13.41
CA LEU A 17 -5.20 -0.06 12.65
C LEU A 17 -4.06 -0.57 11.76
N LEU A 18 -3.19 -1.42 12.30
CA LEU A 18 -2.10 -2.04 11.54
C LEU A 18 -2.62 -2.90 10.39
N LEU A 19 -3.68 -3.69 10.62
CA LEU A 19 -4.31 -4.49 9.57
C LEU A 19 -4.91 -3.59 8.47
N GLY A 20 -5.63 -2.53 8.85
CA GLY A 20 -6.17 -1.57 7.89
C GLY A 20 -5.08 -0.91 7.04
N ALA A 21 -3.99 -0.47 7.67
CA ALA A 21 -2.84 0.10 6.96
C ALA A 21 -2.20 -0.91 5.99
N TYR A 22 -2.03 -2.16 6.42
CA TYR A 22 -1.47 -3.22 5.58
C TYR A 22 -2.34 -3.52 4.35
N LEU A 23 -3.67 -3.58 4.51
CA LEU A 23 -4.61 -3.79 3.40
C LEU A 23 -4.56 -2.66 2.38
N VAL A 24 -4.51 -1.40 2.84
CA VAL A 24 -4.37 -0.23 1.97
C VAL A 24 -3.06 -0.29 1.19
N TRP A 25 -1.95 -0.65 1.84
CA TRP A 25 -0.67 -0.82 1.16
C TRP A 25 -0.71 -1.93 0.10
N ALA A 26 -1.28 -3.10 0.44
CA ALA A 26 -1.40 -4.24 -0.47
C ALA A 26 -2.24 -3.95 -1.73
N SER A 27 -3.20 -3.03 -1.64
CA SER A 27 -4.10 -2.67 -2.74
C SER A 27 -3.46 -1.77 -3.82
N ARG A 28 -2.30 -1.15 -3.56
CA ARG A 28 -1.61 -0.29 -4.54
C ARG A 28 -0.74 -1.09 -5.51
N ARG A 29 -1.32 -2.09 -6.19
CA ARG A 29 -0.62 -2.72 -7.32
C ARG A 29 -0.76 -1.83 -8.55
N PRO A 30 0.33 -1.26 -9.11
CA PRO A 30 0.20 -0.40 -10.26
C PRO A 30 -0.13 -1.21 -11.51
N ASN A 31 -1.02 -0.65 -12.33
CA ASN A 31 -1.25 -1.12 -13.69
C ASN A 31 -0.40 -0.29 -14.64
N CYS A 32 -0.02 -0.87 -15.78
CA CYS A 32 0.69 -0.12 -16.80
C CYS A 32 -0.23 0.99 -17.35
N PRO A 33 0.21 2.25 -17.42
CA PRO A 33 -0.63 3.36 -17.91
C PRO A 33 -0.91 3.28 -19.42
N HIS A 34 -0.16 2.47 -20.17
CA HIS A 34 -0.31 2.35 -21.62
C HIS A 34 -1.26 1.22 -22.04
N CYS A 35 -1.18 0.07 -21.37
CA CYS A 35 -1.94 -1.13 -21.75
C CYS A 35 -2.84 -1.66 -20.64
N HIS A 36 -2.85 -1.03 -19.47
CA HIS A 36 -3.59 -1.43 -18.27
C HIS A 36 -3.29 -2.84 -17.75
N TYR A 37 -2.24 -3.49 -18.27
CA TYR A 37 -1.80 -4.79 -17.77
C TYR A 37 -1.26 -4.66 -16.35
N ALA A 38 -1.53 -5.65 -15.50
CA ALA A 38 -1.01 -5.70 -14.15
C ALA A 38 0.52 -5.78 -14.19
N VAL A 39 1.20 -4.83 -13.55
CA VAL A 39 2.66 -4.77 -13.51
C VAL A 39 3.17 -4.79 -12.08
N SER A 40 4.43 -5.19 -11.92
CA SER A 40 5.06 -5.16 -10.61
C SER A 40 5.22 -3.71 -10.13
N PRO A 41 5.08 -3.41 -8.82
CA PRO A 41 5.29 -2.06 -8.30
C PRO A 41 6.69 -1.49 -8.53
N HIS A 42 7.66 -2.34 -8.85
CA HIS A 42 9.03 -1.98 -9.17
C HIS A 42 9.38 -2.22 -10.66
N ALA A 43 8.38 -2.48 -11.52
CA ALA A 43 8.62 -2.68 -12.94
C ALA A 43 9.00 -1.34 -13.59
N VAL A 44 10.17 -1.31 -14.24
CA VAL A 44 10.65 -0.16 -15.03
C VAL A 44 10.14 -0.24 -16.48
N ASP A 45 9.76 -1.43 -16.91
CA ASP A 45 9.29 -1.74 -18.25
C ASP A 45 8.10 -2.70 -18.19
N CYS A 46 7.14 -2.48 -19.10
CA CYS A 46 5.99 -3.35 -19.21
C CYS A 46 6.32 -4.56 -20.06
N ARG A 47 6.28 -5.77 -19.47
CA ARG A 47 6.47 -7.02 -20.23
C ARG A 47 5.36 -7.31 -21.25
N HIS A 48 4.22 -6.62 -21.17
CA HIS A 48 3.10 -6.84 -22.08
C HIS A 48 3.15 -5.91 -23.30
N CYS A 49 3.43 -4.61 -23.13
CA CYS A 49 3.43 -3.64 -24.24
C CYS A 49 4.82 -3.07 -24.58
N GLY A 50 5.86 -3.39 -23.81
CA GLY A 50 7.23 -2.92 -24.02
C GLY A 50 7.47 -1.45 -23.67
N GLN A 51 6.47 -0.72 -23.20
CA GLN A 51 6.62 0.68 -22.78
C GLN A 51 7.36 0.80 -21.46
N LYS A 52 8.17 1.86 -21.33
CA LYS A 52 8.80 2.22 -20.05
C LYS A 52 7.73 2.70 -19.08
N ILE A 53 7.74 2.12 -17.88
CA ILE A 53 6.89 2.51 -16.78
C ILE A 53 7.78 3.32 -15.87
N GLU A 54 7.61 4.63 -15.89
CA GLU A 54 8.24 5.47 -14.88
C GLU A 54 7.76 4.94 -13.53
N PRO A 55 8.64 4.51 -12.62
CA PRO A 55 8.22 4.10 -11.30
C PRO A 55 7.53 5.31 -10.68
N GLN A 56 6.20 5.23 -10.57
CA GLN A 56 5.39 6.25 -9.92
C GLN A 56 5.74 6.20 -8.42
N LEU A 57 6.85 6.85 -8.10
CA LEU A 57 7.39 7.15 -6.77
C LEU A 57 6.32 7.91 -5.97
N ARG A 58 5.29 7.23 -5.43
CA ARG A 58 4.42 7.80 -4.39
C ARG A 58 3.88 6.75 -3.44
N ASP A 59 4.76 6.30 -2.55
CA ASP A 59 4.46 6.57 -1.14
C ASP A 59 5.11 7.91 -0.77
N LYS A 60 4.44 9.02 -1.13
CA LYS A 60 4.65 10.30 -0.44
C LYS A 60 3.66 10.31 0.71
N SER A 61 3.91 9.54 1.77
CA SER A 61 3.28 9.81 3.06
C SER A 61 3.94 11.08 3.62
N LYS A 62 3.37 12.24 3.26
CA LYS A 62 3.66 13.53 3.92
C LYS A 62 2.74 13.67 5.12
#